data_AF-A0A836F5A3-F1
#
_entry.id   AF-A0A836F5A3-F1
#
_cell.length_a   1.000
_cell.length_b   1.000
_cell.length_c   1.000
_cell.angle_alpha   90.00
_cell.angle_beta   90.00
_cell.angle_gamma   90.00
#
_symmetry.space_group_name_H-M   'P 1'
#
loop_
_entity.id
_entity.type
_entity.pdbx_description
1 polymer ?
#
loop_
_entity_poly.entity_id
_entity_poly.type
_entity_poly.pdbx_seq_one_letter_code
_entity_poly.pdbx_strand_id
1 'polypeptide(L)'
;MLIASNVFINIMSTWKLIQRRCYDLLSYKYSLLVILVAFTCIFIGIVHFGEVWLIWSKEKYEAVFHSFNDNILGKSFQNKLCQHVPIDVVYTWVNGSDPMFLESLQKHVSIVDLSAVTSRFSDKDELRYSLRSLEMYAPWVRHVYIVTNGQIPSWLDMDNPRITLVTHEDIFLNKSDLPTFSSPAIESHIHRCLEM
;
A
#
# COMPACT_ATOMS: atom_id res chain seq x y z
N MET A 1 6.40 13.31 58.84
CA MET A 1 5.45 14.46 58.89
C MET A 1 6.12 15.82 58.68
N LEU A 2 7.31 16.08 59.25
CA LEU A 2 8.03 17.36 59.10
C LEU A 2 8.59 17.67 57.69
N ILE A 3 8.99 16.66 56.91
CA ILE A 3 9.60 16.85 55.57
C ILE A 3 8.58 17.41 54.55
N ALA A 4 7.34 16.88 54.56
CA ALA A 4 6.27 17.34 53.67
C ALA A 4 5.85 18.80 53.95
N SER A 5 5.87 19.21 55.22
CA SER A 5 5.56 20.59 55.64
C SER A 5 6.59 21.59 55.11
N ASN A 6 7.88 21.27 55.17
CA ASN A 6 8.94 22.14 54.67
C ASN A 6 8.96 22.24 53.14
N VAL A 7 8.61 21.16 52.43
CA VAL A 7 8.44 21.19 50.96
C VAL A 7 7.27 22.09 50.57
N PHE A 8 6.14 21.99 51.26
CA PHE A 8 4.95 22.81 50.98
C PHE A 8 5.20 24.30 51.25
N ILE A 9 5.92 24.62 52.33
CA ILE A 9 6.32 26.01 52.66
C ILE A 9 7.30 26.55 51.61
N ASN A 10 8.26 25.75 51.14
CA ASN A 10 9.18 26.15 50.08
C ASN A 10 8.45 26.39 48.76
N ILE A 11 7.51 25.53 48.38
CA ILE A 11 6.65 25.71 47.18
C ILE A 11 5.82 26.99 47.29
N MET A 12 5.23 27.26 48.45
CA MET A 12 4.46 28.48 48.68
C MET A 12 5.35 29.74 48.60
N SER A 13 6.61 29.65 49.06
CA SER A 13 7.57 30.75 48.99
C SER A 13 8.07 31.00 47.56
N THR A 14 8.37 29.93 46.81
CA THR A 14 8.78 30.04 45.40
C THR A 14 7.62 30.52 44.53
N TRP A 15 6.39 30.12 44.84
CA TRP A 15 5.19 30.64 44.19
C TRP A 15 5.03 32.15 44.40
N LYS A 16 5.20 32.63 45.63
CA LYS A 16 5.19 34.07 45.94
C LYS A 16 6.33 34.82 45.24
N LEU A 17 7.50 34.20 45.11
CA LEU A 17 8.64 34.78 44.39
C LEU A 17 8.35 34.91 42.90
N ILE A 18 7.79 33.87 42.28
CA ILE A 18 7.35 33.86 40.87
C ILE A 18 6.28 34.92 40.66
N GLN A 19 5.29 34.98 41.54
CA GLN A 19 4.22 35.98 41.49
C GLN A 19 4.78 37.41 41.53
N ARG A 20 5.72 37.69 42.44
CA ARG A 20 6.35 39.01 42.56
C ARG A 20 7.14 39.37 41.29
N ARG A 21 7.91 38.43 40.74
CA ARG A 21 8.63 38.63 39.47
C ARG A 21 7.71 38.83 38.27
N CYS A 22 6.56 38.14 38.23
CA CYS A 22 5.54 38.38 37.22
C CYS A 22 4.95 39.79 37.31
N TYR A 23 4.68 40.30 38.51
CA TYR A 23 4.21 41.68 38.67
C TYR A 23 5.27 42.72 38.30
N ASP A 24 6.54 42.50 38.64
CA ASP A 24 7.64 43.39 38.23
C ASP A 24 7.77 43.45 36.70
N LEU A 25 7.61 42.31 36.03
CA LEU A 25 7.57 42.22 34.56
C LEU A 25 6.32 42.86 33.96
N LEU A 26 5.16 42.72 34.58
CA LEU A 26 3.91 43.35 34.14
C LEU A 26 3.92 44.88 34.33
N SER A 27 4.62 45.37 35.34
CA SER A 27 4.74 46.79 35.67
C SER A 27 5.66 47.56 34.70
N TYR A 28 6.39 46.87 33.83
CA TYR A 28 7.32 47.52 32.90
C TYR A 28 6.55 48.28 31.82
N LYS A 29 7.03 49.48 31.45
CA LYS A 29 6.34 50.41 30.52
C LYS A 29 5.93 49.79 29.18
N TYR A 30 6.66 48.77 28.72
CA TYR A 30 6.45 48.08 27.44
C TYR A 30 5.82 46.68 27.58
N SER A 31 5.46 46.26 28.78
CA SER A 31 4.99 44.89 29.06
C SER A 31 3.76 44.51 28.25
N LEU A 32 2.80 45.43 28.14
CA LEU A 32 1.59 45.25 27.33
C LEU A 32 1.91 44.99 25.85
N LEU A 33 2.92 45.69 25.31
CA LEU A 33 3.34 45.55 23.91
C LEU A 33 4.01 44.20 23.67
N VAL A 34 4.88 43.76 24.60
CA VAL A 34 5.52 42.44 24.53
C VAL A 34 4.49 41.31 24.58
N ILE A 35 3.48 41.43 25.45
CA ILE A 35 2.38 40.46 25.56
C ILE A 35 1.60 40.41 24.25
N LEU A 36 1.25 41.57 23.68
CA LEU A 36 0.51 41.64 22.43
C LEU A 36 1.30 41.02 21.27
N VAL A 37 2.59 41.33 21.15
CA VAL A 37 3.48 40.71 20.14
C VAL A 37 3.57 39.19 20.34
N ALA A 38 3.76 38.71 21.57
CA ALA A 38 3.81 37.28 21.86
C ALA A 38 2.51 36.57 21.47
N PHE A 39 1.35 37.15 21.78
CA PHE A 39 0.06 36.61 21.35
C PHE A 39 -0.08 36.57 19.82
N THR A 40 0.36 37.62 19.11
CA THR A 40 0.34 37.62 17.64
C THR A 40 1.25 36.55 17.06
N CYS A 41 2.46 36.36 17.60
CA CYS A 41 3.37 35.31 17.16
C CYS A 41 2.81 33.91 17.41
N ILE A 42 2.18 33.68 18.57
CA ILE A 42 1.54 32.40 18.89
C ILE A 42 0.37 32.15 17.92
N PHE A 43 -0.46 33.16 17.68
CA PHE A 43 -1.59 33.05 16.75
C PHE A 43 -1.12 32.69 15.33
N ILE A 44 -0.11 33.40 14.81
CA ILE A 44 0.50 33.11 13.51
C ILE A 44 1.10 31.69 13.49
N GLY A 45 1.76 31.27 14.56
CA GLY A 45 2.30 29.92 14.70
C GLY A 45 1.21 28.84 14.65
N ILE A 46 0.06 29.07 15.29
CA ILE A 46 -1.09 28.16 15.25
C ILE A 46 -1.65 28.07 13.82
N VAL A 47 -1.81 29.20 13.13
CA VAL A 47 -2.31 29.23 11.75
C VAL A 47 -1.37 28.45 10.82
N HIS A 48 -0.06 28.73 10.87
CA HIS A 48 0.92 28.00 10.05
C HIS A 48 0.98 26.50 10.39
N PHE A 49 0.92 26.15 11.66
CA PHE A 49 0.84 24.74 12.05
C PHE A 49 -0.43 24.08 11.49
N GLY A 50 -1.56 24.77 11.52
CA GLY A 50 -2.82 24.31 10.92
C GLY A 50 -2.72 24.11 9.41
N GLU A 51 -2.07 25.02 8.68
CA GLU A 51 -1.82 24.88 7.24
C GLU A 51 -0.94 23.68 6.93
N VAL A 52 0.18 23.54 7.63
CA VAL A 52 1.11 22.40 7.48
C VAL A 52 0.42 21.09 7.80
N TRP A 53 -0.38 21.06 8.88
CA TRP A 53 -1.16 19.89 9.27
C TRP A 53 -2.19 19.51 8.20
N LEU A 54 -2.90 20.48 7.63
CA LEU A 54 -3.86 20.26 6.55
C LEU A 54 -3.18 19.72 5.29
N ILE A 55 -2.03 20.27 4.90
CA ILE A 55 -1.26 19.81 3.73
C ILE A 55 -0.77 18.37 3.96
N TRP A 56 -0.12 18.11 5.10
CA TRP A 56 0.35 16.77 5.45
C TRP A 56 -0.79 15.75 5.49
N SER A 57 -1.94 16.14 6.06
CA SER A 57 -3.14 15.32 6.07
C SER A 57 -3.60 15.05 4.64
N LYS A 58 -3.65 16.07 3.79
CA LYS A 58 -4.09 15.92 2.39
C LYS A 58 -3.18 14.98 1.61
N GLU A 59 -1.86 15.11 1.72
CA GLU A 59 -0.87 14.24 1.06
C GLU A 59 -0.98 12.79 1.57
N LYS A 60 -1.10 12.59 2.88
CA LYS A 60 -1.26 11.25 3.48
C LYS A 60 -2.51 10.52 3.00
N TYR A 61 -3.58 11.26 2.72
CA TYR A 61 -4.85 10.69 2.26
C TYR A 61 -5.10 10.93 0.78
N GLU A 62 -4.14 11.45 0.01
CA GLU A 62 -4.35 11.78 -1.40
C GLU A 62 -4.67 10.51 -2.20
N ALA A 63 -4.00 9.39 -1.89
CA ALA A 63 -4.33 8.07 -2.45
C ALA A 63 -5.77 7.61 -2.12
N VAL A 64 -6.32 8.01 -0.97
CA VAL A 64 -7.69 7.69 -0.56
C VAL A 64 -8.71 8.61 -1.26
N PHE A 65 -8.40 9.90 -1.36
CA PHE A 65 -9.32 10.91 -1.91
C PHE A 65 -9.28 11.04 -3.44
N HIS A 66 -8.19 10.62 -4.09
CA HIS A 66 -8.01 10.68 -5.54
C HIS A 66 -7.89 9.32 -6.21
N SER A 67 -8.18 8.21 -5.52
CA SER A 67 -8.19 6.86 -6.10
C SER A 67 -8.97 6.73 -7.41
N PHE A 68 -9.95 7.63 -7.62
CA PHE A 68 -10.84 7.60 -8.79
C PHE A 68 -10.66 8.80 -9.72
N ASN A 69 -9.57 9.55 -9.58
CA ASN A 69 -9.25 10.63 -10.50
C ASN A 69 -8.34 10.10 -11.62
N ASP A 70 -8.58 10.54 -12.86
CA ASP A 70 -7.62 10.21 -13.93
C ASP A 70 -6.29 10.94 -13.76
N ASN A 71 -5.24 10.37 -14.34
CA ASN A 71 -3.87 10.87 -14.26
C ASN A 71 -3.55 11.98 -15.30
N ILE A 72 -4.54 12.42 -16.10
CA ILE A 72 -4.32 13.32 -17.24
C ILE A 72 -4.90 14.70 -16.96
N LEU A 73 -6.19 14.76 -16.63
CA LEU A 73 -6.98 15.96 -16.36
C LEU A 73 -7.48 16.01 -14.91
N GLY A 74 -7.23 14.99 -14.09
CA GLY A 74 -7.63 14.95 -12.69
C GLY A 74 -9.15 14.87 -12.49
N LYS A 75 -9.91 14.47 -13.52
CA LYS A 75 -11.37 14.36 -13.39
C LYS A 75 -11.71 13.21 -12.45
N SER A 76 -12.56 13.49 -11.47
CA SER A 76 -13.08 12.48 -10.56
C SER A 76 -14.16 11.65 -11.25
N PHE A 77 -13.98 10.33 -11.23
CA PHE A 77 -14.96 9.35 -11.69
C PHE A 77 -15.79 8.78 -10.54
N GLN A 78 -15.62 9.26 -9.31
CA GLN A 78 -16.25 8.69 -8.11
C GLN A 78 -17.77 8.54 -8.23
N ASN A 79 -18.45 9.50 -8.87
CA ASN A 79 -19.90 9.48 -9.10
C ASN A 79 -20.35 8.70 -10.35
N LYS A 80 -19.39 8.21 -11.16
CA LYS A 80 -19.60 7.39 -12.36
C LYS A 80 -19.17 5.94 -12.18
N LEU A 81 -18.62 5.59 -11.02
CA LEU A 81 -18.31 4.21 -10.70
C LEU A 81 -19.63 3.46 -10.57
N CYS A 82 -19.90 2.56 -11.50
CA CYS A 82 -21.10 1.73 -11.48
C CYS A 82 -21.10 0.73 -10.31
N GLN A 83 -20.03 0.66 -9.49
CA GLN A 83 -19.89 -0.43 -8.54
C GLN A 83 -18.86 -0.15 -7.43
N HIS A 84 -19.25 -0.40 -6.18
CA HIS A 84 -18.36 -0.57 -5.03
C HIS A 84 -17.85 -2.01 -5.03
N VAL A 85 -17.12 -2.45 -6.07
CA VAL A 85 -16.59 -3.83 -6.08
C VAL A 85 -15.15 -3.80 -5.61
N PRO A 86 -14.78 -4.70 -4.69
CA PRO A 86 -13.38 -4.99 -4.45
C PRO A 86 -12.66 -5.33 -5.75
N ILE A 87 -11.49 -4.74 -5.97
CA ILE A 87 -10.66 -5.05 -7.13
C ILE A 87 -9.77 -6.24 -6.76
N ASP A 88 -9.80 -7.27 -7.60
CA ASP A 88 -8.89 -8.40 -7.53
C ASP A 88 -7.86 -8.34 -8.64
N VAL A 89 -6.73 -8.99 -8.44
CA VAL A 89 -5.62 -9.04 -9.40
C VAL A 89 -5.33 -10.47 -9.77
N VAL A 90 -5.14 -10.73 -11.06
CA VAL A 90 -4.77 -12.06 -11.56
C VAL A 90 -3.40 -11.98 -12.22
N TYR A 91 -2.48 -12.83 -11.77
CA TYR A 91 -1.18 -13.04 -12.38
C TYR A 91 -1.17 -14.38 -13.11
N THR A 92 -0.69 -14.41 -14.35
CA THR A 92 -0.33 -15.66 -15.03
C THR A 92 1.17 -15.87 -14.92
N TRP A 93 1.60 -17.02 -14.43
CA TRP A 93 3.02 -17.30 -14.25
C TRP A 93 3.35 -18.76 -14.49
N VAL A 94 4.52 -19.00 -15.10
CA VAL A 94 5.12 -20.32 -15.27
C VAL A 94 6.62 -20.22 -15.02
N ASN A 95 7.19 -21.30 -14.49
CA ASN A 95 8.62 -21.46 -14.31
C ASN A 95 9.21 -22.19 -15.52
N GLY A 96 9.89 -21.48 -16.41
CA GLY A 96 10.59 -22.07 -17.55
C GLY A 96 11.86 -22.84 -17.20
N SER A 97 12.32 -22.80 -15.94
CA SER A 97 13.45 -23.61 -15.47
C SER A 97 13.01 -24.96 -14.89
N ASP A 98 11.71 -25.22 -14.77
CA ASP A 98 11.18 -26.47 -14.23
C ASP A 98 11.37 -27.64 -15.23
N PRO A 99 12.09 -28.71 -14.85
CA PRO A 99 12.29 -29.88 -15.70
C PRO A 99 10.99 -30.51 -16.22
N MET A 100 9.94 -30.57 -15.39
CA MET A 100 8.66 -31.18 -15.76
C MET A 100 7.96 -30.35 -16.86
N PHE A 101 8.01 -29.04 -16.72
CA PHE A 101 7.47 -28.11 -17.71
C PHE A 101 8.25 -28.19 -19.04
N LEU A 102 9.58 -28.21 -18.97
CA LEU A 102 10.45 -28.34 -20.15
C LEU A 102 10.23 -29.66 -20.89
N GLU A 103 10.08 -30.77 -20.16
CA GLU A 103 9.77 -32.07 -20.76
C GLU A 103 8.40 -32.05 -21.46
N SER A 104 7.39 -31.47 -20.81
CA SER A 104 6.06 -31.30 -21.41
C SER A 104 6.12 -30.42 -22.66
N LEU A 105 6.89 -29.33 -22.62
CA LEU A 105 7.05 -28.41 -23.74
C LEU A 105 7.71 -29.12 -24.93
N GLN A 106 8.79 -29.87 -24.70
CA GLN A 106 9.51 -30.60 -25.74
C GLN A 106 8.65 -31.69 -26.41
N LYS A 107 7.68 -32.28 -25.68
CA LYS A 107 6.74 -33.26 -26.25
C LYS A 107 5.73 -32.63 -27.22
N HIS A 108 5.40 -31.36 -27.04
CA HIS A 108 4.32 -30.70 -27.80
C HIS A 108 4.83 -29.66 -28.82
N VAL A 109 6.09 -29.22 -28.71
CA VAL A 109 6.70 -28.21 -29.57
C VAL A 109 7.81 -28.82 -30.42
N SER A 110 7.84 -28.48 -31.70
CA SER A 110 8.90 -28.86 -32.64
C SER A 110 10.28 -28.42 -32.18
N ILE A 111 11.30 -29.28 -32.36
CA ILE A 111 12.70 -29.01 -31.97
C ILE A 111 13.24 -27.71 -32.61
N VAL A 112 12.78 -27.37 -33.82
CA VAL A 112 13.20 -26.16 -34.56
C VAL A 112 12.80 -24.88 -33.83
N ASP A 113 11.68 -24.89 -33.10
CA ASP A 113 11.12 -23.72 -32.42
C ASP A 113 11.49 -23.67 -30.94
N LEU A 114 12.10 -24.72 -30.40
CA LEU A 114 12.29 -24.89 -28.97
C LEU A 114 13.12 -23.75 -28.36
N SER A 115 14.21 -23.33 -28.99
CA SER A 115 15.06 -22.25 -28.46
C SER A 115 14.34 -20.91 -28.39
N ALA A 116 13.53 -20.58 -29.41
CA ALA A 116 12.73 -19.36 -29.44
C ALA A 116 11.60 -19.40 -28.41
N VAL A 117 10.96 -20.57 -28.23
CA VAL A 117 9.83 -20.75 -27.32
C VAL A 117 10.29 -20.78 -25.86
N THR A 118 11.40 -21.43 -25.52
CA THR A 118 11.93 -21.47 -24.15
C THR A 118 12.25 -20.08 -23.59
N SER A 119 12.68 -19.15 -24.45
CA SER A 119 12.96 -17.77 -24.03
C SER A 119 11.72 -17.05 -23.46
N ARG A 120 10.51 -17.42 -23.89
CA ARG A 120 9.24 -16.83 -23.46
C ARG A 120 8.86 -17.21 -22.03
N PHE A 121 9.41 -18.30 -21.52
CA PHE A 121 9.10 -18.83 -20.19
C PHE A 121 10.22 -18.57 -19.18
N SER A 122 11.26 -17.81 -19.57
CA SER A 122 12.36 -17.45 -18.69
C SER A 122 11.85 -16.57 -17.55
N ASP A 123 11.87 -17.10 -16.34
CA ASP A 123 11.55 -16.37 -15.11
C ASP A 123 12.79 -15.59 -14.61
N LYS A 124 12.60 -14.32 -14.25
CA LYS A 124 13.63 -13.42 -13.70
C LYS A 124 13.11 -12.74 -12.42
N ASP A 125 12.35 -13.47 -11.61
CA ASP A 125 11.69 -12.98 -10.41
C ASP A 125 10.64 -11.87 -10.67
N GLU A 126 10.10 -11.72 -11.89
CA GLU A 126 9.15 -10.66 -12.21
C GLU A 126 7.90 -10.74 -11.32
N LEU A 127 7.37 -11.95 -11.10
CA LEU A 127 6.21 -12.16 -10.22
C LEU A 127 6.51 -11.73 -8.78
N ARG A 128 7.69 -12.08 -8.26
CA ARG A 128 8.11 -11.77 -6.89
C ARG A 128 8.17 -10.27 -6.64
N TYR A 129 8.80 -9.53 -7.55
CA TYR A 129 8.91 -8.08 -7.43
C TYR A 129 7.57 -7.39 -7.70
N SER A 130 6.76 -7.90 -8.63
CA SER A 130 5.43 -7.36 -8.91
C SER A 130 4.50 -7.47 -7.71
N LEU A 131 4.46 -8.62 -7.03
CA LEU A 131 3.64 -8.81 -5.82
C LEU A 131 4.05 -7.88 -4.67
N ARG A 132 5.36 -7.66 -4.47
CA ARG A 132 5.85 -6.70 -3.46
C ARG A 132 5.46 -5.26 -3.80
N SER A 133 5.52 -4.90 -5.08
CA SER A 133 5.05 -3.60 -5.56
C SER A 133 3.55 -3.44 -5.33
N LEU A 134 2.78 -4.48 -5.64
CA LEU A 134 1.33 -4.52 -5.41
C LEU A 134 0.99 -4.31 -3.93
N GLU A 135 1.66 -5.03 -3.03
CA GLU A 135 1.46 -4.91 -1.59
C GLU A 135 1.78 -3.50 -1.08
N MET A 136 2.86 -2.89 -1.59
CA MET A 136 3.30 -1.56 -1.15
C MET A 136 2.43 -0.43 -1.70
N TYR A 137 2.02 -0.50 -2.97
CA TYR A 137 1.40 0.62 -3.68
C TYR A 137 -0.11 0.45 -3.95
N ALA A 138 -0.65 -0.76 -3.81
CA ALA A 138 -2.06 -1.06 -4.02
C ALA A 138 -2.67 -1.88 -2.86
N PRO A 139 -2.61 -1.38 -1.61
CA PRO A 139 -3.16 -2.10 -0.44
C PRO A 139 -4.69 -2.25 -0.47
N TRP A 140 -5.37 -1.54 -1.38
CA TRP A 140 -6.81 -1.61 -1.62
C TRP A 140 -7.24 -2.83 -2.45
N VAL A 141 -6.30 -3.57 -3.05
CA VAL A 141 -6.60 -4.84 -3.73
C VAL A 141 -7.13 -5.82 -2.69
N ARG A 142 -8.29 -6.42 -2.98
CA ARG A 142 -8.93 -7.39 -2.08
C ARG A 142 -8.18 -8.71 -2.11
N HIS A 143 -8.02 -9.28 -3.30
CA HIS A 143 -7.53 -10.64 -3.49
C HIS A 143 -6.59 -10.75 -4.68
N VAL A 144 -5.62 -11.66 -4.59
CA VAL A 144 -4.65 -11.95 -5.64
C VAL A 144 -4.75 -13.41 -6.04
N TYR A 145 -5.02 -13.67 -7.32
CA TYR A 145 -5.01 -15.01 -7.90
C TYR A 145 -3.74 -15.19 -8.72
N ILE A 146 -3.06 -16.31 -8.53
CA ILE A 146 -1.86 -16.66 -9.28
C ILE A 146 -2.18 -17.92 -10.07
N VAL A 147 -2.33 -17.77 -11.38
CA VAL A 147 -2.66 -18.84 -12.33
C VAL A 147 -1.36 -19.45 -12.84
N THR A 148 -1.18 -20.75 -12.59
CA THR A 148 0.04 -21.49 -12.96
C THR A 148 -0.25 -22.81 -13.65
N ASN A 149 0.77 -23.40 -14.26
CA ASN A 149 0.71 -24.76 -14.79
C ASN A 149 0.94 -25.83 -13.71
N GLY A 150 0.38 -25.66 -12.51
CA GLY A 150 0.56 -26.56 -11.36
C GLY A 150 1.83 -26.30 -10.54
N GLN A 151 2.61 -25.31 -10.92
CA GLN A 151 3.85 -24.93 -10.24
C GLN A 151 3.57 -23.98 -9.07
N ILE A 152 4.36 -24.11 -8.01
CA ILE A 152 4.29 -23.27 -6.81
C ILE A 152 5.63 -22.54 -6.65
N PRO A 153 5.68 -21.19 -6.66
CA PRO A 153 6.92 -20.47 -6.40
C PRO A 153 7.42 -20.76 -4.97
N SER A 154 8.69 -21.13 -4.82
CA SER A 154 9.26 -21.56 -3.52
C SER A 154 9.29 -20.46 -2.46
N TRP A 155 9.25 -19.21 -2.88
CA TRP A 155 9.25 -18.03 -2.01
C TRP A 155 7.84 -17.53 -1.67
N LEU A 156 6.79 -18.11 -2.26
CA LEU A 156 5.40 -17.67 -2.06
C LEU A 156 4.87 -18.23 -0.73
N ASP A 157 4.31 -17.34 0.09
CA ASP A 157 3.63 -17.70 1.31
C ASP A 157 2.19 -18.15 1.01
N MET A 158 1.94 -19.46 1.15
CA MET A 158 0.64 -20.08 0.89
C MET A 158 -0.34 -19.97 2.07
N ASP A 159 0.12 -19.53 3.25
CA ASP A 159 -0.74 -19.34 4.41
C ASP A 159 -1.48 -17.99 4.37
N ASN A 160 -1.15 -17.13 3.41
CA ASN A 160 -1.77 -15.82 3.26
C ASN A 160 -3.20 -15.91 2.68
N PRO A 161 -4.24 -15.52 3.42
CA PRO A 161 -5.63 -15.68 3.00
C PRO A 161 -6.03 -14.77 1.82
N ARG A 162 -5.21 -13.78 1.45
CA ARG A 162 -5.44 -12.90 0.28
C ARG A 162 -4.88 -13.45 -1.03
N ILE A 163 -4.22 -14.60 -0.98
CA ILE A 163 -3.57 -15.21 -2.15
C ILE A 163 -4.20 -16.57 -2.41
N THR A 164 -4.59 -16.81 -3.65
CA THR A 164 -5.04 -18.14 -4.10
C THR A 164 -4.25 -18.55 -5.31
N LEU A 165 -3.61 -19.71 -5.21
CA LEU A 165 -2.97 -20.34 -6.35
C LEU A 165 -4.02 -21.15 -7.12
N VAL A 166 -4.12 -20.90 -8.40
CA VAL A 166 -5.08 -21.54 -9.31
C VAL A 166 -4.28 -22.26 -10.40
N THR A 167 -4.62 -23.51 -10.70
CA THR A 167 -3.96 -24.24 -11.78
C THR A 167 -4.69 -24.07 -13.10
N HIS A 168 -4.01 -24.30 -14.23
CA HIS A 168 -4.67 -24.35 -15.53
C HIS A 168 -5.80 -25.39 -15.59
N GLU A 169 -5.67 -26.50 -14.86
CA GLU A 169 -6.73 -27.51 -14.80
C GLU A 169 -8.02 -27.01 -14.13
N ASP A 170 -7.93 -26.01 -13.25
CA ASP A 170 -9.07 -25.46 -12.52
C ASP A 170 -9.89 -24.50 -13.40
N ILE A 171 -9.26 -23.82 -14.37
CA ILE A 171 -9.91 -22.81 -15.23
C ILE A 171 -10.35 -23.36 -16.60
N PHE A 172 -9.77 -24.47 -17.07
CA PHE A 172 -10.15 -25.09 -18.34
C PHE A 172 -11.26 -26.12 -18.11
N LEU A 173 -12.42 -25.92 -18.75
CA LEU A 173 -13.53 -26.89 -18.71
C LEU A 173 -13.16 -28.23 -19.35
N ASN A 174 -12.47 -28.16 -20.49
CA ASN A 174 -12.03 -29.33 -21.24
C ASN A 174 -10.55 -29.59 -20.95
N LYS A 175 -10.28 -30.62 -20.14
CA LYS A 175 -8.91 -31.01 -19.79
C LYS A 175 -8.09 -31.50 -21.00
N SER A 176 -8.76 -31.90 -22.09
CA SER A 176 -8.12 -32.28 -23.35
C SER A 176 -7.38 -31.14 -24.05
N ASP A 177 -7.74 -29.89 -23.72
CA ASP A 177 -7.16 -28.71 -24.36
C ASP A 177 -5.81 -28.35 -23.72
N LEU A 178 -5.45 -28.97 -22.60
CA LEU A 178 -4.18 -28.79 -21.91
C LEU A 178 -3.15 -29.85 -22.36
N PRO A 179 -1.85 -29.49 -22.48
CA PRO A 179 -1.27 -28.16 -22.26
C PRO A 179 -1.35 -27.24 -23.50
N THR A 180 -1.69 -25.96 -23.33
CA THR A 180 -1.81 -24.99 -24.45
C THR A 180 -0.54 -24.18 -24.72
N PHE A 181 0.36 -24.02 -23.74
CA PHE A 181 1.55 -23.15 -23.77
C PHE A 181 1.32 -21.73 -24.35
N SER A 182 0.06 -21.27 -24.33
CA SER A 182 -0.41 -20.08 -25.03
C SER A 182 -1.09 -19.14 -24.03
N SER A 183 -0.48 -17.99 -23.77
CA SER A 183 -1.04 -17.00 -22.84
C SER A 183 -2.44 -16.54 -23.24
N PRO A 184 -2.74 -16.23 -24.53
CA PRO A 184 -4.10 -15.83 -24.92
C PRO A 184 -5.17 -16.90 -24.63
N ALA A 185 -4.82 -18.18 -24.76
CA ALA A 185 -5.73 -19.26 -24.41
C ALA A 185 -6.04 -19.28 -22.91
N ILE A 186 -5.01 -19.12 -22.06
CA ILE A 186 -5.15 -19.05 -20.60
C ILE A 186 -5.94 -17.80 -20.21
N GLU A 187 -5.60 -16.64 -20.76
CA GLU A 187 -6.23 -15.34 -20.47
C GLU A 187 -7.73 -15.35 -20.76
N SER A 188 -8.16 -16.03 -21.83
CA SER A 188 -9.59 -16.17 -22.15
C SER A 188 -10.41 -16.93 -21.08
N HIS A 189 -9.75 -17.73 -20.23
CA HIS A 189 -10.38 -18.54 -19.17
C HIS A 189 -10.27 -17.92 -17.77
N ILE A 190 -9.50 -16.83 -17.58
CA ILE A 190 -9.25 -16.22 -16.27
C ILE A 190 -10.54 -15.78 -15.54
N HIS A 191 -11.59 -15.44 -16.28
CA HIS A 191 -12.88 -15.04 -15.69
C HIS A 191 -13.45 -16.07 -14.70
N ARG A 192 -13.11 -17.35 -14.85
CA ARG A 192 -13.56 -18.43 -13.95
C ARG A 192 -12.84 -18.46 -12.60
N CYS A 193 -11.72 -17.76 -12.45
CA CYS A 193 -11.00 -17.70 -11.17
C CYS A 193 -11.88 -17.14 -10.03
N LEU A 194 -12.85 -16.29 -10.39
CA LEU A 194 -13.76 -15.62 -9.46
C LEU A 194 -15.01 -16.45 -9.14
N GLU A 195 -15.24 -17.55 -9.85
CA GLU A 195 -16.41 -18.43 -9.69
C GLU A 195 -16.13 -19.64 -8.78
N MET A 196 -14.88 -19.83 -8.34
CA MET A 196 -14.43 -20.92 -7.45
C MET A 196 -14.53 -20.54 -5.98
#